data_AF-A0A2I0M9K3-F1
#
_entry.id   AF-A0A2I0M9K3-F1
#
_cell.length_a   1.000
_cell.length_b   1.000
_cell.length_c   1.000
_cell.angle_alpha   90.00
_cell.angle_beta   90.00
_cell.angle_gamma   90.00
#
_symmetry.space_group_name_H-M   'P 1'
#
loop_
_entity.id
_entity.type
_entity.pdbx_description
1 polymer ?
#
loop_
_entity_poly.entity_id
_entity_poly.type
_entity_poly.pdbx_seq_one_letter_code
_entity_poly.pdbx_strand_id
1 'polypeptide(L)'
;IDQLKQELSKKESELLALQTKLETLSNQNSDCKQHIEVLKESLTAKEQRAAILQTEVDALRLRLEEKETFLNKKTKQLQDLTEEKGTLAGEIRDMKDMLEVKERKINVLQKKIENLQEQLRDKDKQLTNLKDRVKSLQTDSSNTDTALATLEEALSEKERIIERLKEQRERDDRERLEEIESYKKENKDLKEKVNALQAELTEKESSLIDLKEHASSLASAGLKRDSKLKSLEIAIEQKKEECSKLEAQLKKQAEQLFNQMYNPMPIRNNGKQGAHEAEEDARMNPEFADRMKQLDKEASYYREECGKAQAEVDRLLEILKEVENEKNDKDKKIAELERYNS
;
A
#
# COMPACT_ATOMS: atom_id res chain seq x y z
N ILE A 1 126.39 -25.17 -169.29
CA ILE A 1 126.79 -25.31 -167.86
C ILE A 1 126.38 -24.08 -167.06
N ASP A 2 126.66 -22.85 -167.52
CA ASP A 2 126.34 -21.64 -166.75
C ASP A 2 124.84 -21.30 -166.64
N GLN A 3 124.02 -21.60 -167.66
CA GLN A 3 122.56 -21.49 -167.56
C GLN A 3 121.97 -22.40 -166.47
N LEU A 4 122.43 -23.66 -166.39
CA LEU A 4 122.01 -24.59 -165.35
C LEU A 4 122.45 -24.15 -163.95
N LYS A 5 123.63 -23.52 -163.82
CA LYS A 5 124.07 -22.91 -162.56
C LYS A 5 123.20 -21.73 -162.15
N GLN A 6 122.78 -20.89 -163.10
CA GLN A 6 121.89 -19.76 -162.84
C GLN A 6 120.48 -20.23 -162.45
N GLU A 7 119.96 -21.28 -163.09
CA GLU A 7 118.70 -21.91 -162.71
C GLU A 7 118.78 -22.59 -161.35
N LEU A 8 119.88 -23.29 -161.05
CA LEU A 8 120.12 -23.88 -159.73
C LEU A 8 120.16 -22.80 -158.64
N SER A 9 120.89 -21.70 -158.86
CA SER A 9 120.95 -20.58 -157.93
C SER A 9 119.59 -19.92 -157.71
N LYS A 10 118.76 -19.78 -158.77
CA LYS A 10 117.37 -19.33 -158.64
C LYS A 10 116.53 -20.30 -157.83
N LYS A 11 116.65 -21.61 -158.09
CA LYS A 11 115.92 -22.66 -157.35
C LYS A 11 116.36 -22.75 -155.90
N GLU A 12 117.64 -22.54 -155.59
CA GLU A 12 118.16 -22.45 -154.23
C GLU A 12 117.62 -21.21 -153.51
N SER A 13 117.55 -20.05 -154.18
CA SER A 13 116.95 -18.84 -153.63
C SER A 13 115.43 -18.99 -153.41
N GLU A 14 114.71 -19.62 -154.34
CA GLU A 14 113.29 -19.97 -154.19
C GLU A 14 113.07 -20.94 -153.03
N LEU A 15 113.92 -21.97 -152.90
CA LEU A 15 113.86 -22.94 -151.81
C LEU A 15 114.09 -22.25 -150.46
N LEU A 16 115.09 -21.36 -150.36
CA LEU A 16 115.37 -20.58 -149.16
C LEU A 16 114.18 -19.68 -148.79
N ALA A 17 113.58 -18.99 -149.77
CA ALA A 17 112.39 -18.16 -149.54
C ALA A 17 111.18 -18.98 -149.08
N LEU A 18 110.96 -20.16 -149.66
CA LEU A 18 109.91 -21.08 -149.23
C LEU A 18 110.19 -21.65 -147.83
N GLN A 19 111.44 -21.96 -147.49
CA GLN A 19 111.83 -22.38 -146.14
C GLN A 19 111.56 -21.28 -145.12
N THR A 20 111.95 -20.03 -145.37
CA THR A 20 111.64 -18.90 -144.50
C THR A 20 110.13 -18.72 -144.34
N LYS A 21 109.36 -18.81 -145.43
CA LYS A 21 107.90 -18.70 -145.38
C LYS A 21 107.27 -19.83 -144.56
N LEU A 22 107.77 -21.06 -144.71
CA LEU A 22 107.31 -22.21 -143.93
C LEU A 22 107.62 -22.01 -142.44
N GLU A 23 108.81 -21.53 -142.10
CA GLU A 23 109.21 -21.22 -140.73
C GLU A 23 108.35 -20.10 -140.13
N THR A 24 108.12 -19.00 -140.86
CA THR A 24 107.20 -17.93 -140.44
C THR A 24 105.78 -18.46 -140.21
N LEU A 25 105.23 -19.26 -141.14
CA LEU A 25 103.90 -19.84 -141.00
C LEU A 25 103.84 -20.84 -139.85
N SER A 26 104.91 -21.60 -139.61
CA SER A 26 105.02 -22.53 -138.49
C SER A 26 105.00 -21.78 -137.15
N ASN A 27 105.76 -20.68 -137.05
CA ASN A 27 105.77 -19.83 -135.86
C ASN A 27 104.40 -19.16 -135.64
N GLN A 28 103.80 -18.59 -136.69
CA GLN A 28 102.44 -18.03 -136.60
C GLN A 28 101.40 -19.07 -136.16
N ASN A 29 101.49 -20.30 -136.67
CA ASN A 29 100.61 -21.39 -136.25
C ASN A 29 100.85 -21.78 -134.77
N SER A 30 102.10 -21.74 -134.31
CA SER A 30 102.44 -21.94 -132.89
C SER A 30 101.83 -20.84 -132.01
N ASP A 31 101.97 -19.57 -132.40
CA ASP A 31 101.41 -18.42 -131.68
C ASP A 31 99.88 -18.49 -131.63
N CYS A 32 99.23 -18.82 -132.75
CA CYS A 32 97.78 -19.02 -132.79
C CYS A 32 97.32 -20.14 -131.85
N LYS A 33 98.07 -21.25 -131.76
CA LYS A 33 97.75 -22.34 -130.81
C LYS A 33 97.86 -21.87 -129.36
N GLN A 34 98.92 -21.14 -129.01
CA GLN A 34 99.10 -20.60 -127.67
C GLN A 34 97.99 -19.59 -127.32
N HIS A 35 97.61 -18.72 -128.26
CA HIS A 35 96.47 -17.82 -128.09
C HIS A 35 95.15 -18.57 -127.85
N ILE A 36 94.89 -19.64 -128.60
CA ILE A 36 93.69 -20.50 -128.40
C ILE A 36 93.72 -21.14 -127.00
N GLU A 37 94.89 -21.57 -126.51
CA GLU A 37 95.03 -22.15 -125.18
C GLU A 37 94.71 -21.14 -124.07
N VAL A 38 95.26 -19.92 -124.15
CA VAL A 38 94.93 -18.84 -123.21
C VAL A 38 93.43 -18.50 -123.22
N LEU A 39 92.81 -18.49 -124.40
CA LEU A 39 91.36 -18.25 -124.51
C LEU A 39 90.54 -19.38 -123.88
N LYS A 40 90.97 -20.64 -124.03
CA LYS A 40 90.33 -21.79 -123.36
C LYS A 40 90.46 -21.69 -121.85
N GLU A 41 91.65 -21.40 -121.34
CA GLU A 41 91.87 -21.18 -119.90
C GLU A 41 90.98 -20.05 -119.38
N SER A 42 90.92 -18.92 -120.10
CA SER A 42 90.05 -17.79 -119.76
C SER A 42 88.57 -18.16 -119.75
N LEU A 43 88.11 -18.97 -120.73
CA LEU A 43 86.75 -19.47 -120.79
C LEU A 43 86.44 -20.37 -119.58
N THR A 44 87.32 -21.33 -119.28
CA THR A 44 87.13 -22.22 -118.11
C THR A 44 87.10 -21.46 -116.79
N ALA A 45 87.94 -20.43 -116.63
CA ALA A 45 87.92 -19.56 -115.45
C ALA A 45 86.61 -18.78 -115.32
N LYS A 46 86.04 -18.30 -116.43
CA LYS A 46 84.74 -17.62 -116.45
C LYS A 46 83.59 -18.58 -116.15
N GLU A 47 83.62 -19.81 -116.65
CA GLU A 47 82.62 -20.85 -116.35
C GLU A 47 82.64 -21.24 -114.87
N GLN A 48 83.83 -21.44 -114.29
CA GLN A 48 83.97 -21.68 -112.85
C GLN A 48 83.43 -20.51 -112.02
N ARG A 49 83.75 -19.26 -112.41
CA ARG A 49 83.23 -18.07 -111.74
C ARG A 49 81.70 -17.98 -111.84
N ALA A 50 81.12 -18.30 -113.00
CA ALA A 50 79.67 -18.33 -113.17
C ALA A 50 79.02 -19.40 -112.28
N ALA A 51 79.64 -20.58 -112.14
CA ALA A 51 79.15 -21.63 -111.25
C ALA A 51 79.18 -21.24 -109.76
N ILE A 52 80.23 -20.54 -109.31
CA ILE A 52 80.32 -20.02 -107.93
C ILE A 52 79.21 -18.99 -107.69
N LEU A 53 79.07 -18.00 -108.60
CA LEU A 53 78.03 -16.99 -108.49
C LEU A 53 76.63 -17.60 -108.49
N GLN A 54 76.39 -18.64 -109.30
CA GLN A 54 75.12 -19.35 -109.30
C GLN A 54 74.83 -19.98 -107.94
N THR A 55 75.83 -20.62 -107.32
CA THR A 55 75.70 -21.20 -105.97
C THR A 55 75.42 -20.14 -104.91
N GLU A 56 76.09 -18.99 -104.99
CA GLU A 56 75.85 -17.87 -104.07
C GLU A 56 74.43 -17.30 -104.24
N VAL A 57 73.95 -17.15 -105.47
CA VAL A 57 72.57 -16.71 -105.76
C VAL A 57 71.54 -17.69 -105.19
N ASP A 58 71.76 -19.00 -105.35
CA ASP A 58 70.84 -20.01 -104.84
C ASP A 58 70.85 -20.06 -103.30
N ALA A 59 72.01 -19.87 -102.66
CA ALA A 59 72.10 -19.73 -101.20
C ALA A 59 71.36 -18.47 -100.69
N LEU A 60 71.46 -17.35 -101.40
CA LEU A 60 70.73 -16.12 -101.07
C LEU A 60 69.21 -16.29 -101.23
N ARG A 61 68.76 -17.02 -102.27
CA ARG A 61 67.34 -17.35 -102.47
C ARG A 61 66.78 -18.18 -101.32
N LEU A 62 67.46 -19.24 -100.91
CA LEU A 62 67.03 -20.07 -99.76
C LEU A 62 66.94 -19.24 -98.48
N ARG A 63 67.94 -18.37 -98.22
CA ARG A 63 67.92 -17.49 -97.06
C ARG A 63 66.76 -16.49 -97.11
N LEU A 64 66.40 -16.00 -98.30
CA LEU A 64 65.24 -15.11 -98.48
C LEU A 64 63.94 -15.86 -98.15
N GLU A 65 63.76 -17.07 -98.68
CA GLU A 65 62.58 -17.91 -98.40
C GLU A 65 62.44 -18.22 -96.89
N GLU A 66 63.54 -18.54 -96.20
CA GLU A 66 63.55 -18.72 -94.75
C GLU A 66 63.13 -17.43 -94.00
N LYS A 67 63.57 -16.26 -94.46
CA LYS A 67 63.17 -14.98 -93.86
C LYS A 67 61.71 -14.67 -94.11
N GLU A 68 61.18 -14.95 -95.30
CA GLU A 68 59.77 -14.77 -95.63
C GLU A 68 58.88 -15.69 -94.79
N THR A 69 59.24 -16.97 -94.64
CA THR A 69 58.48 -17.89 -93.78
C THR A 69 58.52 -17.48 -92.31
N PHE A 70 59.67 -16.98 -91.83
CA PHE A 70 59.78 -16.43 -90.48
C PHE A 70 58.92 -15.17 -90.29
N LEU A 71 58.92 -14.26 -91.27
CA LEU A 71 58.10 -13.05 -91.25
C LEU A 71 56.62 -13.41 -91.20
N ASN A 72 56.17 -14.35 -92.03
CA ASN A 72 54.79 -14.82 -92.03
C ASN A 72 54.37 -15.41 -90.67
N LYS A 73 55.24 -16.18 -90.02
CA LYS A 73 54.99 -16.69 -88.65
C LYS A 73 54.87 -15.54 -87.64
N LYS A 74 55.72 -14.52 -87.74
CA LYS A 74 55.66 -13.35 -86.85
C LYS A 74 54.42 -12.49 -87.08
N THR A 75 54.00 -12.29 -88.33
CA THR A 75 52.75 -11.61 -88.67
C THR A 75 51.55 -12.33 -88.08
N LYS A 76 51.48 -13.66 -88.21
CA LYS A 76 50.39 -14.45 -87.61
C LYS A 76 50.38 -14.34 -86.09
N GLN A 77 51.54 -14.47 -85.45
CA GLN A 77 51.66 -14.31 -84.00
C GLN A 77 51.17 -12.93 -83.52
N LEU A 78 51.48 -11.86 -84.28
CA LEU A 78 51.00 -10.51 -83.96
C LEU A 78 49.49 -10.37 -84.11
N GLN A 79 48.90 -11.02 -85.12
CA GLN A 79 47.45 -11.05 -85.30
C GLN A 79 46.77 -11.76 -84.12
N ASP A 80 47.23 -12.97 -83.77
CA ASP A 80 46.69 -13.75 -82.66
C ASP A 80 46.73 -12.95 -81.33
N LEU A 81 47.86 -12.30 -81.04
CA LEU A 81 48.01 -11.43 -79.86
C LEU A 81 47.09 -10.19 -79.91
N THR A 82 46.79 -9.67 -81.09
CA THR A 82 45.89 -8.53 -81.26
C THR A 82 44.44 -8.94 -80.96
N GLU A 83 44.02 -10.13 -81.42
CA GLU A 83 42.70 -10.70 -81.15
C GLU A 83 42.54 -11.05 -79.66
N GLU A 84 43.55 -11.64 -79.04
CA GLU A 84 43.57 -11.92 -77.60
C GLU A 84 43.46 -10.63 -76.78
N LYS A 85 44.24 -9.59 -77.14
CA LYS A 85 44.15 -8.27 -76.50
C LYS A 85 42.74 -7.67 -76.64
N GLY A 86 42.09 -7.84 -77.78
CA GLY A 86 40.70 -7.41 -77.99
C GLY A 86 39.73 -8.12 -77.07
N THR A 87 39.88 -9.45 -76.92
CA THR A 87 39.07 -10.29 -76.04
C THR A 87 39.22 -9.87 -74.57
N LEU A 88 40.47 -9.75 -74.10
CA LEU A 88 40.76 -9.30 -72.73
C LEU A 88 40.23 -7.89 -72.45
N ALA A 89 40.30 -6.98 -73.44
CA ALA A 89 39.73 -5.64 -73.29
C ALA A 89 38.19 -5.66 -73.14
N GLY A 90 37.51 -6.61 -73.79
CA GLY A 90 36.09 -6.87 -73.61
C GLY A 90 35.78 -7.38 -72.20
N GLU A 91 36.47 -8.41 -71.74
CA GLU A 91 36.29 -8.97 -70.40
C GLU A 91 36.53 -7.93 -69.29
N ILE A 92 37.55 -7.08 -69.46
CA ILE A 92 37.82 -5.97 -68.53
C ILE A 92 36.65 -4.98 -68.48
N ARG A 93 35.99 -4.71 -69.60
CA ARG A 93 34.81 -3.84 -69.64
C ARG A 93 33.63 -4.47 -68.91
N ASP A 94 33.33 -5.73 -69.19
CA ASP A 94 32.22 -6.44 -68.56
C ASP A 94 32.41 -6.57 -67.05
N MET A 95 33.64 -6.84 -66.59
CA MET A 95 33.97 -6.87 -65.17
C MET A 95 33.79 -5.50 -64.50
N LYS A 96 34.12 -4.40 -65.18
CA LYS A 96 33.89 -3.04 -64.65
C LYS A 96 32.41 -2.73 -64.53
N ASP A 97 31.60 -3.05 -65.53
CA ASP A 97 30.15 -2.85 -65.49
C ASP A 97 29.52 -3.68 -64.37
N MET A 98 29.97 -4.93 -64.18
CA MET A 98 29.53 -5.78 -63.09
C MET A 98 29.92 -5.22 -61.72
N LEU A 99 31.12 -4.65 -61.58
CA LEU A 99 31.56 -3.99 -60.35
C LEU A 99 30.66 -2.79 -60.02
N GLU A 100 30.36 -1.94 -61.00
CA GLU A 100 29.50 -0.78 -60.82
C GLU A 100 28.08 -1.19 -60.36
N VAL A 101 27.53 -2.25 -60.95
CA VAL A 101 26.23 -2.81 -60.52
C VAL A 101 26.30 -3.29 -59.07
N LYS A 102 27.37 -3.97 -58.67
CA LYS A 102 27.57 -4.42 -57.28
C LYS A 102 27.70 -3.24 -56.32
N GLU A 103 28.42 -2.19 -56.67
CA GLU A 103 28.55 -0.97 -55.87
C GLU A 103 27.19 -0.27 -55.68
N ARG A 104 26.41 -0.11 -56.75
CA ARG A 104 25.05 0.44 -56.66
C ARG A 104 24.17 -0.41 -55.74
N LYS A 105 24.26 -1.74 -55.81
CA LYS A 105 23.51 -2.66 -54.93
C LYS A 105 23.93 -2.52 -53.47
N ILE A 106 25.23 -2.40 -53.19
CA ILE A 106 25.76 -2.15 -51.85
C ILE A 106 25.19 -0.85 -51.30
N ASN A 107 25.20 0.24 -52.07
CA ASN A 107 24.65 1.53 -51.65
C ASN A 107 23.14 1.45 -51.31
N VAL A 108 22.35 0.72 -52.11
CA VAL A 108 20.92 0.51 -51.82
C VAL A 108 20.73 -0.28 -50.52
N LEU A 109 21.51 -1.33 -50.30
CA LEU A 109 21.44 -2.13 -49.08
C LEU A 109 21.87 -1.33 -47.84
N GLN A 110 22.92 -0.50 -47.95
CA GLN A 110 23.35 0.39 -46.88
C GLN A 110 22.23 1.36 -46.46
N LYS A 111 21.59 2.04 -47.42
CA LYS A 111 20.45 2.92 -47.14
C LYS A 111 19.28 2.18 -46.48
N LYS A 112 19.04 0.92 -46.86
CA LYS A 112 18.00 0.08 -46.24
C LYS A 112 18.35 -0.27 -44.79
N ILE A 113 19.63 -0.56 -44.51
CA ILE A 113 20.11 -0.81 -43.15
C ILE A 113 19.96 0.45 -42.29
N GLU A 114 20.34 1.62 -42.79
CA GLU A 114 20.21 2.90 -42.09
C GLU A 114 18.74 3.18 -41.71
N ASN A 115 17.82 3.03 -42.65
CA ASN A 115 16.38 3.20 -42.39
C ASN A 115 15.87 2.21 -41.33
N LEU A 116 16.23 0.93 -41.43
CA LEU A 116 15.83 -0.07 -40.43
C LEU A 116 16.41 0.24 -39.03
N GLN A 117 17.64 0.75 -38.96
CA GLN A 117 18.25 1.18 -37.71
C GLN A 117 17.54 2.39 -37.09
N GLU A 118 17.10 3.35 -37.90
CA GLU A 118 16.32 4.50 -37.44
C GLU A 118 14.96 4.05 -36.89
N GLN A 119 14.24 3.19 -37.63
CA GLN A 119 12.98 2.61 -37.16
C GLN A 119 13.14 1.87 -35.83
N LEU A 120 14.23 1.12 -35.67
CA LEU A 120 14.51 0.41 -34.42
C LEU A 120 14.71 1.39 -33.26
N ARG A 121 15.49 2.47 -33.46
CA ARG A 121 15.68 3.51 -32.43
C ARG A 121 14.35 4.18 -32.03
N ASP A 122 13.47 4.43 -32.99
CA ASP A 122 12.15 5.01 -32.69
C ASP A 122 11.25 4.05 -31.93
N LYS A 123 11.32 2.75 -32.24
CA LYS A 123 10.61 1.71 -31.49
C LYS A 123 11.15 1.57 -30.07
N ASP A 124 12.46 1.65 -29.87
CA ASP A 124 13.09 1.62 -28.53
C ASP A 124 12.66 2.83 -27.68
N LYS A 125 12.57 4.03 -28.28
CA LYS A 125 12.02 5.22 -27.60
C LYS A 125 10.55 5.03 -27.22
N GLN A 126 9.71 4.52 -28.14
CA GLN A 126 8.30 4.22 -27.85
C GLN A 126 8.16 3.22 -26.69
N LEU A 127 8.97 2.16 -26.70
CA LEU A 127 8.97 1.13 -25.66
C LEU A 127 9.41 1.69 -24.30
N THR A 128 10.40 2.57 -24.28
CA THR A 128 10.85 3.28 -23.07
C THR A 128 9.73 4.15 -22.50
N ASN A 129 9.08 4.96 -23.33
CA ASN A 129 7.96 5.80 -22.91
C ASN A 129 6.77 4.97 -22.35
N LEU A 130 6.47 3.82 -22.96
CA LEU A 130 5.44 2.92 -22.46
C LEU A 130 5.82 2.30 -21.11
N LYS A 131 7.08 1.92 -20.92
CA LYS A 131 7.57 1.42 -19.62
C LYS A 131 7.41 2.48 -18.53
N ASP A 132 7.75 3.73 -18.81
CA ASP A 132 7.61 4.82 -17.84
C ASP A 132 6.14 5.10 -17.51
N ARG A 133 5.26 5.05 -18.51
CA ARG A 133 3.81 5.14 -18.28
C ARG A 133 3.28 3.99 -17.41
N VAL A 134 3.74 2.75 -17.64
CA VAL A 134 3.38 1.60 -16.82
C VAL A 134 3.84 1.79 -15.37
N LYS A 135 5.08 2.26 -15.15
CA LYS A 135 5.56 2.55 -13.80
C LYS A 135 4.71 3.61 -13.10
N SER A 136 4.33 4.68 -13.80
CA SER A 136 3.44 5.71 -13.24
C SER A 136 2.10 5.12 -12.82
N LEU A 137 1.47 4.31 -13.70
CA LEU A 137 0.19 3.66 -13.39
C LEU A 137 0.31 2.66 -12.23
N GLN A 138 1.44 1.96 -12.10
CA GLN A 138 1.69 1.07 -10.97
C GLN A 138 1.77 1.84 -9.65
N THR A 139 2.44 3.00 -9.64
CA THR A 139 2.47 3.90 -8.48
C THR A 139 1.06 4.38 -8.12
N ASP A 140 0.27 4.84 -9.11
CA ASP A 140 -1.11 5.29 -8.89
C ASP A 140 -2.01 4.17 -8.35
N SER A 141 -1.85 2.94 -8.87
CA SER A 141 -2.54 1.75 -8.37
C SER A 141 -2.17 1.48 -6.90
N SER A 142 -0.88 1.46 -6.57
CA SER A 142 -0.43 1.23 -5.19
C SER A 142 -0.95 2.31 -4.23
N ASN A 143 -1.02 3.57 -4.67
CA ASN A 143 -1.59 4.65 -3.89
C ASN A 143 -3.10 4.45 -3.67
N THR A 144 -3.81 4.00 -4.71
CA THR A 144 -5.24 3.67 -4.62
C THR A 144 -5.50 2.50 -3.67
N ASP A 145 -4.69 1.44 -3.74
CA ASP A 145 -4.78 0.29 -2.83
C ASP A 145 -4.56 0.71 -1.37
N THR A 146 -3.61 1.60 -1.13
CA THR A 146 -3.36 2.16 0.21
C THR A 146 -4.55 2.99 0.72
N ALA A 147 -5.14 3.82 -0.15
CA ALA A 147 -6.33 4.59 0.20
C ALA A 147 -7.54 3.69 0.49
N LEU A 148 -7.73 2.63 -0.30
CA LEU A 148 -8.79 1.64 -0.07
C LEU A 148 -8.60 0.93 1.27
N ALA A 149 -7.39 0.46 1.58
CA ALA A 149 -7.10 -0.18 2.87
C ALA A 149 -7.41 0.75 4.06
N THR A 150 -7.09 2.04 3.94
CA THR A 150 -7.40 3.05 4.97
C THR A 150 -8.90 3.24 5.14
N LEU A 151 -9.66 3.27 4.04
CA LEU A 151 -11.12 3.38 4.08
C LEU A 151 -11.78 2.12 4.66
N GLU A 152 -11.27 0.94 4.32
CA GLU A 152 -11.73 -0.33 4.89
C GLU A 152 -11.52 -0.39 6.41
N GLU A 153 -10.35 0.05 6.91
CA GLU A 153 -10.07 0.12 8.34
C GLU A 153 -11.00 1.12 9.05
N ALA A 154 -11.19 2.31 8.46
CA ALA A 154 -12.12 3.31 8.99
C ALA A 154 -13.57 2.79 9.04
N LEU A 155 -14.01 2.06 8.02
CA LEU A 155 -15.32 1.41 8.00
C LEU A 155 -15.44 0.35 9.10
N SER A 156 -14.43 -0.52 9.25
CA SER A 156 -14.43 -1.55 10.29
C SER A 156 -14.49 -0.94 11.70
N GLU A 157 -13.80 0.17 11.94
CA GLU A 157 -13.88 0.88 13.22
C GLU A 157 -15.27 1.50 13.44
N LYS A 158 -15.89 2.07 12.39
CA LYS A 158 -17.27 2.55 12.48
C LYS A 158 -18.25 1.43 12.81
N GLU A 159 -18.09 0.24 12.22
CA GLU A 159 -18.91 -0.93 12.54
C GLU A 159 -18.74 -1.35 14.01
N ARG A 160 -17.50 -1.38 14.53
CA ARG A 160 -17.24 -1.66 15.96
C ARG A 160 -17.92 -0.64 16.88
N ILE A 161 -17.85 0.65 16.55
CA ILE A 161 -18.51 1.71 17.32
C ILE A 161 -20.03 1.52 17.31
N ILE A 162 -20.61 1.24 16.14
CA ILE A 162 -22.06 0.97 16.01
C ILE A 162 -22.46 -0.20 16.91
N GLU A 163 -21.68 -1.29 16.92
CA GLU A 163 -22.01 -2.46 17.74
C GLU A 163 -21.93 -2.16 19.25
N ARG A 164 -20.90 -1.43 19.70
CA ARG A 164 -20.83 -0.95 21.10
C ARG A 164 -22.01 -0.08 21.48
N LEU A 165 -22.46 0.82 20.59
CA LEU A 165 -23.62 1.68 20.85
C LEU A 165 -24.93 0.88 20.91
N LYS A 166 -25.08 -0.16 20.08
CA LYS A 166 -26.23 -1.06 20.18
C LYS A 166 -26.24 -1.81 21.50
N GLU A 167 -25.11 -2.41 21.90
CA GLU A 167 -25.00 -3.10 23.18
C GLU A 167 -25.29 -2.17 24.36
N GLN A 168 -24.78 -0.94 24.32
CA GLN A 168 -25.06 0.06 25.35
C GLN A 168 -26.55 0.37 25.42
N ARG A 169 -27.20 0.63 24.28
CA ARG A 169 -28.64 0.86 24.22
C ARG A 169 -29.44 -0.33 24.77
N GLU A 170 -29.04 -1.57 24.45
CA GLU A 170 -29.69 -2.77 25.00
C GLU A 170 -29.47 -2.96 26.50
N ARG A 171 -28.34 -2.51 27.06
CA ARG A 171 -28.13 -2.45 28.51
C ARG A 171 -29.05 -1.40 29.15
N ASP A 172 -29.06 -0.17 28.62
CA ASP A 172 -29.90 0.91 29.13
C ASP A 172 -31.40 0.57 29.07
N ASP A 173 -31.85 -0.06 27.97
CA ASP A 173 -33.25 -0.50 27.82
C ASP A 173 -33.61 -1.61 28.83
N ARG A 174 -32.67 -2.51 29.17
CA ARG A 174 -32.85 -3.51 30.23
C ARG A 174 -32.92 -2.89 31.62
N GLU A 175 -31.99 -1.99 31.96
CA GLU A 175 -31.99 -1.30 33.25
C GLU A 175 -33.29 -0.51 33.47
N ARG A 176 -33.77 0.20 32.44
CA ARG A 176 -35.07 0.89 32.49
C ARG A 176 -36.24 -0.07 32.70
N LEU A 177 -36.23 -1.24 32.05
CA LEU A 177 -37.28 -2.25 32.25
C LEU A 177 -37.27 -2.77 33.69
N GLU A 178 -36.10 -3.06 34.26
CA GLU A 178 -35.93 -3.50 35.64
C GLU A 178 -36.40 -2.42 36.64
N GLU A 179 -36.07 -1.14 36.40
CA GLU A 179 -36.59 -0.02 37.20
C GLU A 179 -38.13 0.07 37.13
N ILE A 180 -38.71 -0.04 35.92
CA ILE A 180 -40.17 -0.03 35.74
C ILE A 180 -40.81 -1.22 36.48
N GLU A 181 -40.21 -2.41 36.43
CA GLU A 181 -40.71 -3.58 37.15
C GLU A 181 -40.62 -3.40 38.68
N SER A 182 -39.53 -2.82 39.17
CA SER A 182 -39.37 -2.45 40.58
C SER A 182 -40.46 -1.48 41.04
N TYR A 183 -40.66 -0.37 40.31
CA TYR A 183 -41.72 0.60 40.61
C TYR A 183 -43.11 -0.01 40.50
N LYS A 184 -43.36 -0.93 39.57
CA LYS A 184 -44.63 -1.66 39.48
C LYS A 184 -44.88 -2.52 40.71
N LYS A 185 -43.85 -3.22 41.20
CA LYS A 185 -43.94 -4.06 42.41
C LYS A 185 -44.19 -3.19 43.63
N GLU A 186 -43.43 -2.12 43.82
CA GLU A 186 -43.63 -1.18 44.93
C GLU A 186 -45.03 -0.57 44.91
N ASN A 187 -45.52 -0.14 43.74
CA ASN A 187 -46.90 0.34 43.59
C ASN A 187 -47.95 -0.71 43.97
N LYS A 188 -47.69 -1.99 43.69
CA LYS A 188 -48.57 -3.09 44.08
C LYS A 188 -48.58 -3.26 45.59
N ASP A 189 -47.41 -3.32 46.22
CA ASP A 189 -47.25 -3.46 47.67
C ASP A 189 -47.89 -2.28 48.43
N LEU A 190 -47.73 -1.05 47.91
CA LEU A 190 -48.38 0.14 48.45
C LEU A 190 -49.90 0.06 48.32
N LYS A 191 -50.44 -0.40 47.18
CA LYS A 191 -51.89 -0.62 47.03
C LYS A 191 -52.42 -1.67 48.00
N GLU A 192 -51.71 -2.77 48.20
CA GLU A 192 -52.07 -3.80 49.17
C GLU A 192 -52.08 -3.23 50.60
N LYS A 193 -51.07 -2.43 50.96
CA LYS A 193 -51.01 -1.74 52.25
C LYS A 193 -52.14 -0.73 52.45
N VAL A 194 -52.47 0.04 51.41
CA VAL A 194 -53.63 0.95 51.43
C VAL A 194 -54.93 0.18 51.65
N ASN A 195 -55.13 -0.93 50.95
CA ASN A 195 -56.31 -1.77 51.13
C ASN A 195 -56.40 -2.37 52.54
N ALA A 196 -55.27 -2.82 53.10
CA ALA A 196 -55.21 -3.33 54.47
C ALA A 196 -55.56 -2.25 55.50
N LEU A 197 -54.97 -1.06 55.38
CA LEU A 197 -55.28 0.09 56.24
C LEU A 197 -56.75 0.52 56.09
N GLN A 198 -57.30 0.47 54.87
CA GLN A 198 -58.71 0.75 54.64
C GLN A 198 -59.62 -0.26 55.35
N ALA A 199 -59.26 -1.55 55.32
CA ALA A 199 -60.00 -2.60 56.03
C ALA A 199 -59.92 -2.41 57.56
N GLU A 200 -58.72 -2.16 58.11
CA GLU A 200 -58.54 -1.85 59.53
C GLU A 200 -59.35 -0.61 59.95
N LEU A 201 -59.34 0.45 59.13
CA LEU A 201 -60.13 1.64 59.37
C LEU A 201 -61.63 1.30 59.46
N THR A 202 -62.16 0.52 58.53
CA THR A 202 -63.58 0.10 58.56
C THR A 202 -63.91 -0.77 59.79
N GLU A 203 -62.99 -1.63 60.23
CA GLU A 203 -63.17 -2.44 61.44
C GLU A 203 -63.20 -1.55 62.70
N LYS A 204 -62.32 -0.54 62.77
CA LYS A 204 -62.31 0.45 63.84
C LYS A 204 -63.56 1.32 63.84
N GLU A 205 -64.05 1.73 62.67
CA GLU A 205 -65.31 2.45 62.53
C GLU A 205 -66.49 1.61 63.04
N SER A 206 -66.56 0.32 62.69
CA SER A 206 -67.57 -0.60 63.21
C SER A 206 -67.48 -0.74 64.73
N SER A 207 -66.28 -0.97 65.26
CA SER A 207 -66.05 -1.07 66.71
C SER A 207 -66.43 0.21 67.45
N LEU A 208 -66.19 1.37 66.83
CA LEU A 208 -66.56 2.68 67.39
C LEU A 208 -68.09 2.85 67.43
N ILE A 209 -68.82 2.35 66.43
CA ILE A 209 -70.28 2.33 66.43
C ILE A 209 -70.78 1.45 67.57
N ASP A 210 -70.28 0.22 67.71
CA ASP A 210 -70.65 -0.69 68.80
C ASP A 210 -70.40 -0.05 70.19
N LEU A 211 -69.24 0.61 70.35
CA LEU A 211 -68.92 1.34 71.58
C LEU A 211 -69.87 2.51 71.84
N LYS A 212 -70.27 3.26 70.80
CA LYS A 212 -71.25 4.36 70.92
C LYS A 212 -72.63 3.83 71.29
N GLU A 213 -73.07 2.70 70.73
CA GLU A 213 -74.32 2.06 71.09
C GLU A 213 -74.30 1.55 72.54
N HIS A 214 -73.21 0.90 72.94
CA HIS A 214 -73.03 0.45 74.32
C HIS A 214 -73.00 1.62 75.31
N ALA A 215 -72.27 2.71 75.01
CA ALA A 215 -72.24 3.92 75.82
C ALA A 215 -73.64 4.57 75.91
N SER A 216 -74.39 4.62 74.82
CA SER A 216 -75.77 5.12 74.80
C SER A 216 -76.72 4.26 75.65
N SER A 217 -76.56 2.94 75.61
CA SER A 217 -77.30 1.99 76.45
C SER A 217 -76.97 2.17 77.94
N LEU A 218 -75.69 2.29 78.28
CA LEU A 218 -75.24 2.59 79.65
C LEU A 218 -75.76 3.95 80.14
N ALA A 219 -75.71 4.99 79.32
CA ALA A 219 -76.27 6.30 79.66
C ALA A 219 -77.78 6.21 79.94
N SER A 220 -78.52 5.48 79.11
CA SER A 220 -79.95 5.21 79.33
C SER A 220 -80.20 4.44 80.63
N ALA A 221 -79.41 3.41 80.92
CA ALA A 221 -79.49 2.65 82.17
C ALA A 221 -79.13 3.51 83.39
N GLY A 222 -78.14 4.39 83.26
CA GLY A 222 -77.77 5.40 84.24
C GLY A 222 -78.93 6.32 84.57
N LEU A 223 -79.58 6.91 83.56
CA LEU A 223 -80.77 7.75 83.73
C LEU A 223 -81.92 7.01 84.43
N LYS A 224 -82.14 5.73 84.11
CA LYS A 224 -83.13 4.88 84.80
C LYS A 224 -82.78 4.64 86.27
N ARG A 225 -81.50 4.44 86.60
CA ARG A 225 -81.05 4.31 87.99
C ARG A 225 -81.16 5.62 88.74
N ASP A 226 -80.73 6.74 88.17
CA ASP A 226 -80.81 8.06 88.78
C ASP A 226 -82.26 8.47 89.08
N SER A 227 -83.18 8.24 88.14
CA SER A 227 -84.61 8.46 88.36
C SER A 227 -85.17 7.59 89.49
N LYS A 228 -84.75 6.32 89.57
CA LYS A 228 -85.11 5.42 90.66
C LYS A 228 -84.49 5.85 92.00
N LEU A 229 -83.27 6.35 91.98
CA LEU A 229 -82.54 6.83 93.15
C LEU A 229 -83.19 8.10 93.70
N LYS A 230 -83.52 9.08 92.84
CA LYS A 230 -84.36 10.23 93.21
C LYS A 230 -85.70 9.83 93.84
N SER A 231 -86.35 8.80 93.28
CA SER A 231 -87.61 8.30 93.83
C SER A 231 -87.43 7.72 95.24
N LEU A 232 -86.34 6.98 95.46
CA LEU A 232 -85.99 6.43 96.77
C LEU A 232 -85.55 7.53 97.76
N GLU A 233 -84.81 8.55 97.33
CA GLU A 233 -84.44 9.71 98.15
C GLU A 233 -85.69 10.45 98.63
N ILE A 234 -86.66 10.69 97.74
CA ILE A 234 -87.97 11.26 98.11
C ILE A 234 -88.67 10.37 99.14
N ALA A 235 -88.67 9.05 98.96
CA ALA A 235 -89.27 8.11 99.91
C ALA A 235 -88.54 8.09 101.27
N ILE A 236 -87.21 8.20 101.28
CA ILE A 236 -86.41 8.31 102.50
C ILE A 236 -86.72 9.62 103.23
N GLU A 237 -86.86 10.73 102.51
CA GLU A 237 -87.17 12.02 103.11
C GLU A 237 -88.58 12.00 103.73
N GLN A 238 -89.56 11.39 103.06
CA GLN A 238 -90.89 11.12 103.63
C GLN A 238 -90.80 10.25 104.90
N LYS A 239 -89.95 9.21 104.91
CA LYS A 239 -89.73 8.38 106.09
C LYS A 239 -89.02 9.12 107.21
N LYS A 240 -88.07 10.02 106.91
CA LYS A 240 -87.46 10.91 107.90
C LYS A 240 -88.50 11.84 108.54
N GLU A 241 -89.41 12.41 107.75
CA GLU A 241 -90.49 13.24 108.29
C GLU A 241 -91.44 12.43 109.19
N GLU A 242 -91.74 11.17 108.85
CA GLU A 242 -92.48 10.26 109.74
C GLU A 242 -91.72 9.98 111.04
N CYS A 243 -90.41 9.66 110.96
CA CYS A 243 -89.57 9.48 112.15
C CYS A 243 -89.49 10.74 113.01
N SER A 244 -89.38 11.93 112.40
CA SER A 244 -89.35 13.21 113.11
C SER A 244 -90.68 13.46 113.84
N LYS A 245 -91.82 13.09 113.24
CA LYS A 245 -93.13 13.14 113.92
C LYS A 245 -93.22 12.16 115.09
N LEU A 246 -92.66 10.96 114.96
CA LEU A 246 -92.60 9.97 116.04
C LEU A 246 -91.65 10.39 117.18
N GLU A 247 -90.48 10.96 116.86
CA GLU A 247 -89.57 11.55 117.85
C GLU A 247 -90.22 12.72 118.60
N ALA A 248 -90.99 13.57 117.90
CA ALA A 248 -91.75 14.64 118.54
C ALA A 248 -92.84 14.12 119.49
N GLN A 249 -93.44 12.96 119.19
CA GLN A 249 -94.38 12.29 120.09
C GLN A 249 -93.68 11.67 121.31
N LEU A 250 -92.48 11.09 121.12
CA LEU A 250 -91.65 10.52 122.19
C LEU A 250 -91.14 11.60 123.16
N LYS A 251 -90.73 12.77 122.63
CA LYS A 251 -90.25 13.90 123.44
C LYS A 251 -91.36 14.49 124.33
N LYS A 252 -92.61 14.45 123.85
CA LYS A 252 -93.81 14.88 124.60
C LYS A 252 -94.20 13.91 125.73
N GLN A 253 -93.80 12.64 125.66
CA GLN A 253 -94.00 11.66 126.75
C GLN A 253 -92.84 11.64 127.76
N ALA A 254 -91.65 12.09 127.38
CA ALA A 254 -90.47 12.12 128.25
C ALA A 254 -90.44 13.30 129.26
N GLU A 255 -91.29 14.33 129.11
CA GLU A 255 -91.32 15.50 130.01
C GLU A 255 -92.19 15.33 131.28
N GLN A 256 -92.84 14.17 131.50
CA GLN A 256 -93.70 13.93 132.68
C GLN A 256 -93.18 12.94 133.72
N LEU A 257 -92.00 12.34 133.54
CA LEU A 257 -91.44 11.44 134.54
C LEU A 257 -89.92 11.61 134.63
N PHE A 258 -89.49 12.06 135.82
CA PHE A 258 -88.21 11.75 136.46
C PHE A 258 -87.23 12.93 136.69
N ASN A 259 -87.57 13.72 137.70
CA ASN A 259 -86.64 14.13 138.76
C ASN A 259 -85.88 12.90 139.31
N GLN A 260 -84.56 12.80 139.08
CA GLN A 260 -83.52 12.30 140.00
C GLN A 260 -82.19 12.01 139.25
N MET A 261 -81.09 12.60 139.77
CA MET A 261 -79.71 12.05 139.84
C MET A 261 -78.62 12.43 138.79
N TYR A 262 -77.66 13.26 139.26
CA TYR A 262 -76.18 13.32 139.04
C TYR A 262 -75.50 13.56 137.65
N ASN A 263 -74.53 14.50 137.66
CA ASN A 263 -73.39 14.74 136.74
C ASN A 263 -72.22 13.74 137.03
N PRO A 264 -71.10 13.54 136.24
CA PRO A 264 -70.39 14.45 135.29
C PRO A 264 -69.65 13.77 134.05
N MET A 265 -68.86 14.56 133.27
CA MET A 265 -67.89 14.27 132.14
C MET A 265 -66.69 13.29 132.49
N PRO A 266 -65.63 12.97 131.64
CA PRO A 266 -65.33 12.99 130.16
C PRO A 266 -64.38 11.83 129.60
N ILE A 267 -63.81 11.96 128.36
CA ILE A 267 -62.46 11.52 127.82
C ILE A 267 -62.24 10.23 126.94
N ARG A 268 -61.62 10.48 125.75
CA ARG A 268 -60.59 9.79 124.88
C ARG A 268 -60.70 8.39 124.22
N ASN A 269 -60.15 8.42 122.98
CA ASN A 269 -59.24 7.48 122.28
C ASN A 269 -59.83 6.16 121.74
N ASN A 270 -59.37 5.54 120.65
CA ASN A 270 -58.27 5.78 119.70
C ASN A 270 -58.44 4.82 118.52
N GLY A 271 -57.75 5.09 117.40
CA GLY A 271 -57.29 4.06 116.46
C GLY A 271 -57.34 4.52 115.01
N LYS A 272 -56.33 5.21 114.46
CA LYS A 272 -55.02 4.69 113.97
C LYS A 272 -55.16 3.85 112.69
N GLN A 273 -54.26 3.88 111.70
CA GLN A 273 -53.05 4.66 111.35
C GLN A 273 -52.69 4.19 109.92
N GLY A 274 -52.16 5.06 109.05
CA GLY A 274 -50.72 5.20 108.79
C GLY A 274 -50.47 4.77 107.33
N ALA A 275 -49.43 5.15 106.58
CA ALA A 275 -48.14 5.84 106.77
C ALA A 275 -47.42 5.65 105.39
N HIS A 276 -46.33 6.30 104.94
CA HIS A 276 -45.43 7.36 105.37
C HIS A 276 -44.64 7.84 104.13
N GLU A 277 -43.79 8.84 104.37
CA GLU A 277 -42.92 9.66 103.52
C GLU A 277 -41.67 8.97 102.92
N ALA A 278 -40.98 9.69 102.01
CA ALA A 278 -39.61 10.26 102.18
C ALA A 278 -38.61 10.05 101.02
N GLU A 279 -37.89 11.15 100.74
CA GLU A 279 -36.45 11.31 100.43
C GLU A 279 -35.80 11.07 99.05
N GLU A 280 -34.66 11.75 98.94
CA GLU A 280 -33.81 12.13 97.80
C GLU A 280 -33.07 10.98 97.06
N ASP A 281 -32.57 11.38 95.88
CA ASP A 281 -31.18 11.24 95.44
C ASP A 281 -30.90 10.44 94.14
N ALA A 282 -29.83 10.90 93.48
CA ALA A 282 -29.39 10.67 92.11
C ALA A 282 -29.34 9.22 91.62
N ARG A 283 -29.81 8.98 90.37
CA ARG A 283 -29.39 7.86 89.52
C ARG A 283 -29.29 8.23 88.03
N MET A 284 -28.05 8.34 87.58
CA MET A 284 -27.48 7.99 86.26
C MET A 284 -28.46 7.70 85.13
N ASN A 285 -28.46 8.56 84.10
CA ASN A 285 -29.17 8.36 82.84
C ASN A 285 -28.30 7.58 81.83
N PRO A 286 -28.70 6.37 81.38
CA PRO A 286 -27.99 5.62 80.33
C PRO A 286 -28.15 6.23 78.92
N GLU A 287 -29.18 7.05 78.68
CA GLU A 287 -29.50 7.54 77.33
C GLU A 287 -28.53 8.61 76.80
N PHE A 288 -27.84 9.34 77.68
CA PHE A 288 -26.82 10.30 77.25
C PHE A 288 -25.52 9.63 76.83
N ALA A 289 -25.13 8.51 77.45
CA ALA A 289 -23.92 7.79 77.10
C ALA A 289 -24.04 7.11 75.72
N ASP A 290 -25.22 6.56 75.41
CA ASP A 290 -25.48 5.94 74.09
C ASP A 290 -25.64 6.99 73.00
N ARG A 291 -26.27 8.14 73.29
CA ARG A 291 -26.37 9.25 72.34
C ARG A 291 -25.01 9.91 72.05
N MET A 292 -24.14 9.99 73.05
CA MET A 292 -22.78 10.50 72.89
C MET A 292 -21.88 9.53 72.10
N LYS A 293 -22.00 8.21 72.32
CA LYS A 293 -21.32 7.19 71.49
C LYS A 293 -21.80 7.20 70.03
N GLN A 294 -23.08 7.44 69.80
CA GLN A 294 -23.64 7.51 68.45
C GLN A 294 -23.16 8.75 67.70
N LEU A 295 -23.10 9.90 68.38
CA LEU A 295 -22.51 11.13 67.84
C LEU A 295 -21.00 11.01 67.58
N ASP A 296 -20.24 10.30 68.43
CA ASP A 296 -18.81 10.04 68.19
C ASP A 296 -18.56 9.12 66.98
N LYS A 297 -19.47 8.16 66.76
CA LYS A 297 -19.42 7.26 65.60
C LYS A 297 -19.75 7.99 64.31
N GLU A 298 -20.76 8.86 64.33
CA GLU A 298 -21.09 9.74 63.20
C GLU A 298 -19.96 10.75 62.93
N ALA A 299 -19.37 11.36 63.97
CA ALA A 299 -18.24 12.28 63.82
C ALA A 299 -16.96 11.59 63.29
N SER A 300 -16.77 10.30 63.59
CA SER A 300 -15.68 9.49 63.01
C SER A 300 -15.96 9.16 61.54
N TYR A 301 -17.20 8.79 61.21
CA TYR A 301 -17.62 8.52 59.83
C TYR A 301 -17.45 9.75 58.92
N TYR A 302 -17.94 10.93 59.34
CA TYR A 302 -17.78 12.15 58.56
C TYR A 302 -16.33 12.60 58.44
N ARG A 303 -15.46 12.32 59.42
CA ARG A 303 -14.01 12.58 59.30
C ARG A 303 -13.37 11.69 58.25
N GLU A 304 -13.74 10.41 58.20
CA GLU A 304 -13.22 9.47 57.20
C GLU A 304 -13.72 9.82 55.79
N GLU A 305 -15.00 10.15 55.64
CA GLU A 305 -15.58 10.60 54.37
C GLU A 305 -14.97 11.93 53.88
N CYS A 306 -14.73 12.89 54.79
CA CYS A 306 -13.97 14.09 54.44
C CYS A 306 -12.53 13.76 53.99
N GLY A 307 -11.88 12.77 54.61
CA GLY A 307 -10.54 12.32 54.21
C GLY A 307 -10.52 11.71 52.81
N LYS A 308 -11.52 10.88 52.48
CA LYS A 308 -11.67 10.30 51.13
C LYS A 308 -11.98 11.37 50.09
N ALA A 309 -12.87 12.31 50.40
CA ALA A 309 -13.18 13.43 49.53
C ALA A 309 -11.96 14.33 49.30
N GLN A 310 -11.16 14.59 50.34
CA GLN A 310 -9.92 15.37 50.22
C GLN A 310 -8.88 14.64 49.36
N ALA A 311 -8.71 13.32 49.52
CA ALA A 311 -7.80 12.53 48.70
C ALA A 311 -8.21 12.53 47.21
N GLU A 312 -9.51 12.48 46.91
CA GLU A 312 -10.00 12.56 45.52
C GLU A 312 -9.80 13.98 44.95
N VAL A 313 -9.98 15.03 45.77
CA VAL A 313 -9.65 16.41 45.36
C VAL A 313 -8.16 16.55 45.03
N ASP A 314 -7.27 16.02 45.87
CA ASP A 314 -5.82 16.09 45.64
C ASP A 314 -5.42 15.32 44.36
N ARG A 315 -6.04 14.16 44.12
CA ARG A 315 -5.85 13.38 42.89
C ARG A 315 -6.32 14.14 41.64
N LEU A 316 -7.48 14.78 41.70
CA LEU A 316 -8.01 15.58 40.58
C LEU A 316 -7.15 16.81 40.30
N LEU A 317 -6.58 17.44 41.34
CA LEU A 317 -5.62 18.55 41.18
C LEU A 317 -4.33 18.10 40.51
N GLU A 318 -3.83 16.90 40.81
CA GLU A 318 -2.65 16.33 40.16
C GLU A 318 -2.90 16.06 38.66
N ILE A 319 -4.06 15.47 38.33
CA ILE A 319 -4.48 15.25 36.94
C ILE A 319 -4.61 16.59 36.19
N LEU A 320 -5.21 17.62 36.81
CA LEU A 320 -5.33 18.95 36.21
C LEU A 320 -3.96 19.55 35.87
N LYS A 321 -2.98 19.39 36.78
CA LYS A 321 -1.61 19.87 36.58
C LYS A 321 -0.90 19.13 35.44
N GLU A 322 -1.09 17.82 35.33
CA GLU A 322 -0.56 17.02 34.20
C GLU A 322 -1.18 17.47 32.87
N VAL A 323 -2.49 17.64 32.82
CA VAL A 323 -3.20 18.11 31.62
C VAL A 323 -2.75 19.52 31.22
N GLU A 324 -2.54 20.42 32.19
CA GLU A 324 -2.03 21.77 31.92
C GLU A 324 -0.59 21.74 31.37
N ASN A 325 0.26 20.86 31.89
CA ASN A 325 1.62 20.66 31.36
C ASN A 325 1.60 20.08 29.94
N GLU A 326 0.80 19.05 29.68
CA GLU A 326 0.65 18.48 28.33
C GLU A 326 0.14 19.51 27.32
N LYS A 327 -0.83 20.34 27.74
CA LYS A 327 -1.34 21.42 26.90
C LYS A 327 -0.23 22.42 26.58
N ASN A 328 0.53 22.86 27.58
CA ASN A 328 1.64 23.80 27.38
C ASN A 328 2.72 23.24 26.43
N ASP A 329 3.01 21.94 26.50
CA ASP A 329 3.99 21.32 25.60
C ASP A 329 3.46 21.15 24.17
N LYS A 330 2.16 20.85 24.01
CA LYS A 330 1.50 20.87 22.70
C LYS A 330 1.49 22.27 22.08
N ASP A 331 1.18 23.30 22.87
CA ASP A 331 1.18 24.70 22.42
C ASP A 331 2.60 25.15 21.98
N LYS A 332 3.65 24.75 22.71
CA LYS A 332 5.05 24.99 22.28
C LYS A 332 5.36 24.28 20.96
N LYS A 333 4.91 23.03 20.79
CA LYS A 333 5.16 22.25 19.56
C LYS A 333 4.46 22.88 18.36
N ILE A 334 3.24 23.36 18.53
CA ILE A 334 2.51 24.10 17.51
C ILE A 334 3.27 25.37 17.12
N ALA A 335 3.70 26.17 18.11
CA ALA A 335 4.48 27.39 17.85
C ALA A 335 5.82 27.13 17.12
N GLU A 336 6.49 26.00 17.41
CA GLU A 336 7.69 25.58 16.67
C GLU A 336 7.39 25.22 15.21
N LEU A 337 6.30 24.49 14.96
CA LEU A 337 5.88 24.09 13.62
C LEU A 337 5.44 25.30 12.77
N GLU A 338 4.74 26.26 13.38
CA GLU A 338 4.35 27.51 12.72
C GLU A 338 5.56 28.37 12.33
N ARG A 339 6.64 28.37 13.14
CA ARG A 339 7.92 29.02 12.81
C ARG A 339 8.72 28.32 11.72
N TYR A 340 8.57 27.01 11.55
CA TYR A 340 9.22 26.26 10.46
C TYR A 340 8.49 26.42 9.13
N ASN A 341 7.18 26.71 9.16
CA ASN A 341 6.31 26.86 7.99
C ASN A 341 6.11 28.32 7.55
N SER A 342 6.72 29.28 8.25
CA SER A 342 6.81 30.71 7.87
C SER A 342 8.24 31.06 7.49
#